data_AF-A0A812CEJ7-F1
#
_entry.id   AF-A0A812CEJ7-F1
#
_cell.length_a   1.000
_cell.length_b   1.000
_cell.length_c   1.000
_cell.angle_alpha   90.00
_cell.angle_beta   90.00
_cell.angle_gamma   90.00
#
_symmetry.space_group_name_H-M   'P 1'
#
loop_
_entity.id
_entity.type
_entity.pdbx_description
1 polymer ?
#
loop_
_entity_poly.entity_id
_entity_poly.type
_entity_poly.pdbx_seq_one_letter_code
_entity_poly.pdbx_strand_id
1 'polypeptide(L)'
;MSFWFLCESCIFPVIQQTVNTTVPLMLASFVCKLVSSLSSSGRDETAVPKLMVHISSALFGLYILYNFFQLTMLYLIISAILGYIVITITMFKCRAHCGTCISLLIVVVIISLELFIVDTASWHKIRGSQMIMSMKIISLAFDISNCAIDYLPDIWQYLGYVFNVGTVIFGPWINFQEYCNITQQHLRPLSFSWMLKLVKSCIAAMLCLVISSCFLMWIILDHHWKWFLAYRDAMSFRFSHYFVCYLSIGSYTNGFWIFSFPWRVKW
;
A
#
# COMPACT_ATOMS: atom_id res chain seq x y z
N MET A 1 33.38 15.17 -7.86
CA MET A 1 32.09 15.86 -8.10
C MET A 1 31.81 16.80 -6.95
N SER A 2 31.51 18.08 -7.21
CA SER A 2 31.15 19.04 -6.16
C SER A 2 29.76 18.72 -5.57
N PHE A 3 29.55 19.05 -4.30
CA PHE A 3 28.27 18.85 -3.62
C PHE A 3 27.12 19.63 -4.31
N TRP A 4 27.40 20.83 -4.82
CA TRP A 4 26.44 21.64 -5.58
C TRP A 4 25.88 20.91 -6.80
N PHE A 5 26.73 20.19 -7.55
CA PHE A 5 26.30 19.43 -8.71
C PHE A 5 25.37 18.26 -8.32
N LEU A 6 25.62 17.60 -7.18
CA LEU A 6 24.75 16.54 -6.64
C LEU A 6 23.37 17.09 -6.25
N CYS A 7 23.34 18.27 -5.62
CA CYS A 7 22.10 18.93 -5.21
C CYS A 7 21.19 19.23 -6.41
N GLU A 8 21.73 19.85 -7.45
CA GLU A 8 20.94 20.19 -8.64
C GLU A 8 20.61 18.98 -9.52
N SER A 9 21.55 18.05 -9.70
CA SER A 9 21.39 16.96 -10.67
C SER A 9 20.62 15.76 -10.13
N CYS A 10 20.64 15.51 -8.81
CA CYS A 10 20.00 14.32 -8.22
C CYS A 10 19.00 14.69 -7.11
N ILE A 11 19.43 15.43 -6.09
CA ILE A 11 18.61 15.61 -4.87
C ILE A 11 17.33 16.37 -5.19
N PHE A 12 17.44 17.52 -5.86
CA PHE A 12 16.29 18.34 -6.23
C PHE A 12 15.25 17.60 -7.09
N PRO A 13 15.61 16.97 -8.23
CA PRO A 13 14.63 16.27 -9.06
C PRO A 13 14.00 15.06 -8.35
N VAL A 14 14.78 14.30 -7.55
CA VAL A 14 14.25 13.16 -6.79
C VAL A 14 13.24 13.62 -5.74
N ILE A 15 13.55 14.69 -5.00
CA ILE A 15 12.63 15.27 -4.03
C ILE A 15 11.37 15.78 -4.73
N GLN A 16 11.52 16.55 -5.81
CA GLN A 16 10.40 17.15 -6.54
C GLN A 16 9.44 16.08 -7.08
N GLN A 17 9.99 15.02 -7.71
CA GLN A 17 9.19 13.91 -8.23
C GLN A 17 8.46 13.17 -7.09
N THR A 18 9.12 12.97 -5.97
CA THR A 18 8.54 12.27 -4.82
C THR A 18 7.42 13.06 -4.15
N VAL A 19 7.61 14.37 -4.00
CA VAL A 19 6.60 15.26 -3.44
C VAL A 19 5.37 15.29 -4.35
N ASN A 20 5.57 15.45 -5.65
CA ASN A 20 4.47 15.49 -6.63
C ASN A 20 3.63 14.21 -6.65
N THR A 21 4.23 13.05 -6.36
CA THR A 21 3.52 11.76 -6.34
C THR A 21 2.93 11.41 -4.97
N THR A 22 3.62 11.76 -3.89
CA THR A 22 3.23 11.37 -2.52
C THR A 22 2.17 12.32 -1.92
N VAL A 23 2.24 13.61 -2.24
CA VAL A 23 1.27 14.59 -1.70
C VAL A 23 -0.17 14.26 -2.09
N PRO A 24 -0.50 13.93 -3.35
CA PRO A 24 -1.85 13.49 -3.72
C PRO A 24 -2.33 12.28 -2.91
N LEU A 25 -1.47 11.28 -2.69
CA LEU A 25 -1.79 10.09 -1.90
C LEU A 25 -2.11 10.45 -0.44
N MET A 26 -1.31 11.33 0.18
CA MET A 26 -1.54 11.78 1.56
C MET A 26 -2.81 12.62 1.68
N LEU A 27 -3.08 13.52 0.73
CA LEU A 27 -4.29 14.32 0.69
C LEU A 27 -5.53 13.44 0.50
N ALA A 28 -5.52 12.51 -0.45
CA ALA A 28 -6.62 11.58 -0.67
C ALA A 28 -6.88 10.71 0.58
N SER A 29 -5.82 10.25 1.25
CA SER A 29 -5.95 9.48 2.50
C SER A 29 -6.55 10.33 3.64
N PHE A 30 -6.14 11.59 3.74
CA PHE A 30 -6.68 12.54 4.71
C PHE A 30 -8.15 12.86 4.44
N VAL A 31 -8.52 13.12 3.17
CA VAL A 31 -9.91 13.36 2.76
C VAL A 31 -10.77 12.14 3.01
N CYS A 32 -10.31 10.94 2.65
CA CYS A 32 -11.01 9.69 2.94
C CYS A 32 -11.27 9.53 4.44
N LYS A 33 -10.29 9.88 5.28
CA LYS A 33 -10.46 9.91 6.74
C LYS A 33 -11.49 10.94 7.21
N LEU A 34 -11.49 12.14 6.64
CA LEU A 34 -12.51 13.16 6.96
C LEU A 34 -13.92 12.66 6.59
N VAL A 35 -14.09 12.03 5.43
CA VAL A 35 -15.37 11.43 5.00
C VAL A 35 -15.82 10.35 5.98
N SER A 36 -14.91 9.45 6.38
CA SER A 36 -15.20 8.45 7.42
C SER A 36 -15.60 9.09 8.76
N SER A 37 -15.02 10.25 9.10
CA SER A 37 -15.29 10.96 10.35
C SER A 37 -16.65 11.65 10.40
N LEU A 38 -17.01 12.31 9.31
CA LEU A 38 -18.32 12.95 9.16
C LEU A 38 -19.42 11.89 9.13
N SER A 39 -19.13 10.73 8.53
CA SER A 39 -20.06 9.59 8.48
C SER A 39 -20.28 8.91 9.84
N SER A 40 -19.36 9.02 10.82
CA SER A 40 -19.50 8.39 12.14
C SER A 40 -20.08 9.32 13.22
N SER A 41 -20.11 10.64 12.97
CA SER A 41 -20.58 11.65 13.94
C SER A 41 -22.11 11.85 13.93
N GLY A 42 -22.87 10.97 13.27
CA GLY A 42 -24.32 10.90 13.34
C GLY A 42 -24.79 10.15 14.59
N ARG A 43 -25.25 10.91 15.59
CA ARG A 43 -25.86 10.41 16.82
C ARG A 43 -27.29 9.97 16.51
N ASP A 44 -27.54 8.67 16.64
CA ASP A 44 -28.84 7.99 16.66
C ASP A 44 -29.79 8.14 15.44
N GLU A 45 -30.39 7.01 15.05
CA GLU A 45 -31.52 6.79 14.13
C GLU A 45 -31.32 6.85 12.61
N THR A 46 -30.23 7.37 12.06
CA THR A 46 -29.92 7.19 10.63
C THR A 46 -28.50 6.71 10.42
N ALA A 47 -28.32 5.39 10.43
CA ALA A 47 -27.07 4.75 10.04
C ALA A 47 -26.74 5.11 8.59
N VAL A 48 -25.96 6.16 8.37
CA VAL A 48 -25.31 6.37 7.07
C VAL A 48 -24.44 5.12 6.83
N PRO A 49 -24.66 4.39 5.73
CA PRO A 49 -24.31 2.98 5.68
C PRO A 49 -22.79 2.81 5.63
N LYS A 50 -22.27 1.80 6.33
CA LYS A 50 -20.86 1.33 6.26
C LYS A 50 -20.34 1.28 4.81
N LEU A 51 -21.24 1.02 3.88
CA LEU A 51 -21.07 1.13 2.43
C LEU A 51 -20.37 2.42 1.96
N MET A 52 -20.72 3.62 2.45
CA MET A 52 -20.13 4.88 2.00
C MET A 52 -18.64 5.00 2.35
N VAL A 53 -18.22 4.42 3.48
CA VAL A 53 -16.79 4.38 3.87
C VAL A 53 -16.02 3.45 2.95
N HIS A 54 -16.59 2.30 2.60
CA HIS A 54 -15.95 1.36 1.67
C HIS A 54 -15.88 1.91 0.24
N ILE A 55 -16.96 2.55 -0.23
CA ILE A 55 -17.00 3.20 -1.55
C ILE A 55 -15.99 4.35 -1.61
N SER A 56 -15.94 5.23 -0.61
CA SER A 56 -14.99 6.35 -0.61
C SER A 56 -13.55 5.85 -0.59
N SER A 57 -13.23 4.85 0.24
CA SER A 57 -11.92 4.18 0.26
C SER A 57 -11.53 3.62 -1.11
N ALA A 58 -12.45 2.91 -1.78
CA ALA A 58 -12.22 2.33 -3.10
C ALA A 58 -12.02 3.40 -4.19
N LEU A 59 -12.87 4.43 -4.22
CA LEU A 59 -12.81 5.49 -5.23
C LEU A 59 -11.53 6.33 -5.10
N PHE A 60 -11.15 6.73 -3.87
CA PHE A 60 -9.89 7.45 -3.66
C PHE A 60 -8.67 6.57 -3.97
N GLY A 61 -8.73 5.28 -3.65
CA GLY A 61 -7.66 4.34 -4.03
C GLY A 61 -7.51 4.19 -5.54
N LEU A 62 -8.62 4.01 -6.26
CA LEU A 62 -8.63 3.93 -7.72
C LEU A 62 -8.16 5.23 -8.39
N TYR A 63 -8.55 6.39 -7.86
CA TYR A 63 -8.08 7.69 -8.33
C TYR A 63 -6.56 7.83 -8.19
N ILE A 64 -6.00 7.44 -7.05
CA ILE A 64 -4.55 7.50 -6.83
C ILE A 64 -3.81 6.47 -7.70
N LEU A 65 -4.36 5.26 -7.87
CA LEU A 65 -3.84 4.28 -8.81
C LEU A 65 -3.81 4.82 -10.25
N TYR A 66 -4.86 5.51 -10.67
CA TYR A 66 -4.90 6.13 -12.01
C TYR A 66 -3.86 7.22 -12.17
N ASN A 67 -3.70 8.10 -11.19
CA ASN A 67 -2.69 9.15 -11.24
C ASN A 67 -1.25 8.59 -11.28
N PHE A 68 -1.00 7.49 -10.58
CA PHE A 68 0.35 6.92 -10.47
C PHE A 68 0.70 5.96 -11.62
N PHE A 69 -0.23 5.08 -12.00
CA PHE A 69 -0.01 4.00 -12.96
C PHE A 69 -0.70 4.22 -14.31
N GLN A 70 -1.54 5.24 -14.44
CA GLN A 70 -2.32 5.51 -15.66
C GLN A 70 -3.09 4.26 -16.11
N LEU A 71 -3.05 3.91 -17.40
CA LEU A 71 -3.75 2.74 -17.95
C LEU A 71 -3.22 1.39 -17.43
N THR A 72 -1.99 1.33 -16.90
CA THR A 72 -1.44 0.07 -16.37
C THR A 72 -2.16 -0.41 -15.10
N MET A 73 -2.97 0.45 -14.46
CA MET A 73 -3.85 0.04 -13.35
C MET A 73 -4.91 -0.98 -13.77
N LEU A 74 -5.21 -1.14 -15.06
CA LEU A 74 -6.21 -2.10 -15.53
C LEU A 74 -5.84 -3.54 -15.17
N TYR A 75 -4.54 -3.90 -15.18
CA TYR A 75 -4.08 -5.22 -14.73
C TYR A 75 -4.41 -5.48 -13.26
N LEU A 76 -4.34 -4.44 -12.42
CA LEU A 76 -4.70 -4.49 -11.00
C LEU A 76 -6.20 -4.75 -10.84
N ILE A 77 -7.03 -4.01 -11.58
CA ILE A 77 -8.50 -4.16 -11.55
C ILE A 77 -8.93 -5.54 -12.04
N ILE A 78 -8.38 -6.01 -13.16
CA ILE A 78 -8.69 -7.34 -13.71
C ILE A 78 -8.34 -8.43 -12.69
N SER A 79 -7.16 -8.34 -12.05
CA SER A 79 -6.75 -9.28 -11.00
C SER A 79 -7.71 -9.27 -9.81
N ALA A 80 -8.16 -8.09 -9.37
CA ALA A 80 -9.12 -7.94 -8.28
C ALA A 80 -10.49 -8.53 -8.61
N ILE A 81 -11.02 -8.28 -9.83
CA ILE A 81 -12.30 -8.82 -10.28
C ILE A 81 -12.23 -10.34 -10.38
N LEU A 82 -11.17 -10.87 -11.00
CA LEU A 82 -10.96 -12.31 -11.14
C LEU A 82 -10.86 -13.00 -9.78
N GLY A 83 -10.15 -12.40 -8.82
CA GLY A 83 -10.09 -12.87 -7.44
C GLY A 83 -11.47 -12.94 -6.78
N TYR A 84 -12.29 -11.89 -6.89
CA TYR A 84 -13.64 -11.87 -6.31
C TYR A 84 -14.58 -12.92 -6.91
N ILE A 85 -14.52 -13.11 -8.23
CA ILE A 85 -15.32 -14.12 -8.93
C ILE A 85 -14.96 -15.53 -8.41
N VAL A 86 -13.67 -15.84 -8.30
CA VAL A 86 -13.24 -17.17 -7.82
C VAL A 86 -13.55 -17.35 -6.32
N ILE A 87 -13.42 -16.32 -5.48
CA ILE A 87 -13.86 -16.37 -4.08
C ILE A 87 -15.35 -16.71 -4.02
N THR A 88 -16.18 -16.02 -4.82
CA THR A 88 -17.62 -16.25 -4.87
C THR A 88 -17.95 -17.69 -5.29
N ILE A 89 -17.34 -18.18 -6.37
CA ILE A 89 -17.57 -19.54 -6.87
C ILE A 89 -17.14 -20.60 -5.84
N THR A 90 -15.94 -20.44 -5.26
CA THR A 90 -15.40 -21.39 -4.28
C THR A 90 -16.17 -21.36 -2.97
N MET A 91 -16.70 -20.21 -2.56
CA MET A 91 -17.59 -20.09 -1.41
C MET A 91 -18.87 -20.91 -1.55
N PHE A 92 -19.52 -20.86 -2.72
CA PHE A 92 -20.75 -21.62 -2.95
C PHE A 92 -20.51 -23.12 -3.19
N LYS A 93 -19.37 -23.51 -3.76
CA LYS A 93 -19.09 -24.91 -4.12
C LYS A 93 -18.26 -25.66 -3.07
N CYS A 94 -17.11 -25.11 -2.68
CA CYS A 94 -16.07 -25.79 -1.90
C CYS A 94 -15.30 -24.80 -1.01
N ARG A 95 -15.95 -24.32 0.07
CA ARG A 95 -15.35 -23.34 1.00
C ARG A 95 -13.96 -23.72 1.50
N ALA A 96 -13.75 -25.00 1.82
CA ALA A 96 -12.49 -25.53 2.35
C ALA A 96 -11.29 -25.43 1.38
N HIS A 97 -11.54 -25.21 0.08
CA HIS A 97 -10.49 -25.07 -0.94
C HIS A 97 -10.36 -23.64 -1.47
N CYS A 98 -11.14 -22.67 -0.95
CA CYS A 98 -11.12 -21.28 -1.38
C CYS A 98 -9.70 -20.67 -1.35
N GLY A 99 -9.00 -20.82 -0.23
CA GLY A 99 -7.63 -20.31 -0.05
C GLY A 99 -6.64 -20.88 -1.08
N THR A 100 -6.64 -22.20 -1.27
CA THR A 100 -5.77 -22.88 -2.23
C THR A 100 -6.07 -22.48 -3.67
N CYS A 101 -7.35 -22.45 -4.06
CA CYS A 101 -7.76 -22.06 -5.41
C CYS A 101 -7.34 -20.62 -5.75
N ILE A 102 -7.55 -19.68 -4.83
CA ILE A 102 -7.15 -18.28 -5.01
C ILE A 102 -5.64 -18.11 -5.03
N SER A 103 -4.92 -18.81 -4.16
CA SER A 103 -3.45 -18.80 -4.16
C SER A 103 -2.89 -19.27 -5.50
N LEU A 104 -3.39 -20.39 -6.03
CA LEU A 104 -2.98 -20.92 -7.34
C LEU A 104 -3.31 -19.94 -8.47
N LEU A 105 -4.53 -19.42 -8.49
CA LEU A 105 -4.98 -18.43 -9.46
C LEU A 105 -4.06 -17.20 -9.49
N ILE A 106 -3.76 -16.62 -8.33
CA ILE A 106 -2.95 -15.42 -8.22
C ILE A 106 -1.50 -15.68 -8.66
N VAL A 107 -0.92 -16.83 -8.28
CA VAL A 107 0.42 -17.21 -8.74
C VAL A 107 0.45 -17.34 -10.27
N VAL A 108 -0.54 -18.00 -10.87
CA VAL A 108 -0.65 -18.12 -12.33
C VAL A 108 -0.81 -16.75 -12.99
N VAL A 109 -1.62 -15.86 -12.42
CA VAL A 109 -1.79 -14.49 -12.92
C VAL A 109 -0.49 -13.70 -12.85
N ILE A 110 0.23 -13.74 -11.72
CA ILE A 110 1.51 -13.04 -11.56
C ILE A 110 2.54 -13.55 -12.58
N ILE A 111 2.70 -14.87 -12.71
CA ILE A 111 3.63 -15.46 -13.68
C ILE A 111 3.25 -15.07 -15.11
N SER A 112 1.94 -15.08 -15.42
CA SER A 112 1.45 -14.69 -16.75
C SER A 112 1.74 -13.23 -17.06
N LEU A 113 1.53 -12.34 -16.08
CA LEU A 113 1.83 -10.91 -16.22
C LEU A 113 3.33 -10.66 -16.39
N GLU A 114 4.18 -11.36 -15.63
CA GLU A 114 5.63 -11.20 -15.63
C GLU A 114 6.30 -11.74 -16.89
N LEU A 115 5.83 -12.87 -17.44
CA LEU A 115 6.50 -13.55 -18.56
C LEU A 115 5.85 -13.31 -19.93
N PHE A 116 4.54 -13.05 -20.00
CA PHE A 116 3.82 -13.10 -21.29
C PHE A 116 3.04 -11.83 -21.64
N ILE A 117 2.47 -11.11 -20.66
CA ILE A 117 1.45 -10.08 -20.94
C ILE A 117 2.01 -8.65 -20.87
N VAL A 118 2.84 -8.33 -19.87
CA VAL A 118 3.21 -6.94 -19.57
C VAL A 118 4.67 -6.69 -19.92
N ASP A 119 4.93 -5.55 -20.57
CA ASP A 119 6.31 -5.08 -20.80
C ASP A 119 7.05 -4.93 -19.47
N THR A 120 8.31 -5.37 -19.41
CA THR A 120 9.20 -5.29 -18.25
C THR A 120 9.20 -3.93 -17.56
N ALA A 121 9.26 -2.82 -18.32
CA ALA A 121 9.31 -1.46 -17.76
C ALA A 121 7.98 -1.06 -17.09
N SER A 122 6.85 -1.53 -17.64
CA SER A 122 5.53 -1.30 -17.06
C SER A 122 5.28 -2.22 -15.86
N TRP A 123 5.69 -3.48 -15.97
CA TRP A 123 5.58 -4.46 -14.89
C TRP A 123 6.36 -4.02 -13.65
N HIS A 124 7.61 -3.60 -13.81
CA HIS A 124 8.43 -3.14 -12.69
C HIS A 124 7.82 -1.96 -11.92
N LYS A 125 7.01 -1.11 -12.58
CA LYS A 125 6.27 -0.03 -11.93
C LYS A 125 5.13 -0.58 -11.07
N ILE A 126 4.27 -1.44 -11.62
CA ILE A 126 3.04 -1.91 -10.95
C ILE A 126 3.25 -3.09 -9.99
N ARG A 127 4.39 -3.79 -10.10
CA ARG A 127 4.68 -5.05 -9.40
C ARG A 127 4.47 -4.97 -7.89
N GLY A 128 4.92 -3.89 -7.26
CA GLY A 128 4.77 -3.68 -5.81
C GLY A 128 3.30 -3.65 -5.38
N SER A 129 2.48 -2.85 -6.06
CA SER A 129 1.04 -2.75 -5.81
C SER A 129 0.32 -4.07 -6.08
N GLN A 130 0.68 -4.77 -7.17
CA GLN A 130 0.12 -6.07 -7.51
C GLN A 130 0.41 -7.11 -6.41
N MET A 131 1.63 -7.13 -5.86
CA MET A 131 1.99 -8.04 -4.76
C MET A 131 1.18 -7.77 -3.49
N ILE A 132 1.06 -6.51 -3.06
CA ILE A 132 0.31 -6.17 -1.85
C ILE A 132 -1.17 -6.56 -2.00
N MET A 133 -1.79 -6.22 -3.13
CA MET A 133 -3.17 -6.62 -3.42
C MET A 133 -3.32 -8.14 -3.48
N SER A 134 -2.39 -8.84 -4.14
CA SER A 134 -2.40 -10.29 -4.22
C SER A 134 -2.37 -10.92 -2.82
N MET A 135 -1.50 -10.43 -1.93
CA MET A 135 -1.44 -10.87 -0.54
C MET A 135 -2.77 -10.63 0.19
N LYS A 136 -3.39 -9.46 0.01
CA LYS A 136 -4.70 -9.16 0.61
C LYS A 136 -5.79 -10.15 0.18
N ILE A 137 -5.87 -10.45 -1.12
CA ILE A 137 -6.88 -11.35 -1.70
C ILE A 137 -6.63 -12.79 -1.23
N ILE A 138 -5.38 -13.26 -1.24
CA ILE A 138 -5.00 -14.59 -0.73
C ILE A 138 -5.37 -14.71 0.75
N SER A 139 -5.00 -13.73 1.58
CA SER A 139 -5.31 -13.76 3.01
C SER A 139 -6.81 -13.80 3.28
N LEU A 140 -7.59 -12.98 2.57
CA LEU A 140 -9.05 -13.03 2.67
C LEU A 140 -9.60 -14.41 2.30
N ALA A 141 -9.08 -15.02 1.23
CA ALA A 141 -9.52 -16.35 0.80
C ALA A 141 -9.18 -17.45 1.84
N PHE A 142 -8.04 -17.35 2.52
CA PHE A 142 -7.69 -18.26 3.62
C PHE A 142 -8.49 -18.00 4.90
N ASP A 143 -8.78 -16.74 5.24
CA ASP A 143 -9.64 -16.39 6.36
C ASP A 143 -11.05 -16.96 6.18
N ILE A 144 -11.55 -16.94 4.94
CA ILE A 144 -12.81 -17.57 4.54
C ILE A 144 -12.72 -19.10 4.63
N SER A 145 -11.63 -19.69 4.14
CA SER A 145 -11.41 -21.15 4.13
C SER A 145 -11.30 -21.75 5.52
N ASN A 146 -10.69 -21.02 6.46
CA ASN A 146 -10.47 -21.44 7.85
C ASN A 146 -11.62 -21.03 8.79
N CYS A 147 -12.73 -20.52 8.24
CA CYS A 147 -13.86 -20.03 9.01
C CYS A 147 -13.55 -18.90 10.01
N ALA A 148 -12.51 -18.11 9.77
CA ALA A 148 -12.30 -16.85 10.49
C ALA A 148 -13.30 -15.77 10.02
N ILE A 149 -13.83 -15.90 8.80
CA ILE A 149 -14.90 -15.07 8.25
C ILE A 149 -15.99 -16.01 7.68
N ASP A 150 -17.19 -15.92 8.26
CA ASP A 150 -18.31 -16.82 7.93
C ASP A 150 -19.24 -16.33 6.82
N TYR A 151 -19.07 -15.09 6.36
CA TYR A 151 -19.89 -14.49 5.33
C TYR A 151 -19.06 -14.10 4.10
N LEU A 152 -19.69 -14.04 2.93
CA LEU A 152 -19.09 -13.46 1.74
C LEU A 152 -19.08 -11.93 1.89
N PRO A 153 -17.91 -11.25 1.88
CA PRO A 153 -17.87 -9.79 1.91
C PRO A 153 -18.60 -9.22 0.70
N ASP A 154 -19.41 -8.19 0.94
CA ASP A 154 -20.06 -7.46 -0.16
C ASP A 154 -19.00 -6.88 -1.13
N ILE A 155 -19.38 -6.71 -2.40
CA ILE A 155 -18.46 -6.25 -3.45
C ILE A 155 -17.78 -4.95 -3.05
N TRP A 156 -18.51 -4.04 -2.38
CA TRP A 156 -17.98 -2.77 -1.93
C TRP A 156 -17.00 -2.92 -0.77
N GLN A 157 -17.24 -3.86 0.16
CA GLN A 157 -16.29 -4.16 1.25
C GLN A 157 -15.00 -4.76 0.68
N TYR A 158 -15.12 -5.67 -0.28
CA TYR A 158 -13.98 -6.25 -0.98
C TYR A 158 -13.17 -5.19 -1.74
N LEU A 159 -13.83 -4.37 -2.57
CA LEU A 159 -13.16 -3.31 -3.33
C LEU A 159 -12.55 -2.26 -2.41
N GLY A 160 -13.23 -1.88 -1.33
CA GLY A 160 -12.72 -0.96 -0.32
C GLY A 160 -11.47 -1.49 0.39
N TYR A 161 -11.41 -2.80 0.66
CA TYR A 161 -10.26 -3.47 1.28
C TYR A 161 -9.07 -3.59 0.31
N VAL A 162 -9.32 -4.09 -0.90
CA VAL A 162 -8.29 -4.30 -1.92
C VAL A 162 -7.69 -2.95 -2.35
N PHE A 163 -8.55 -2.00 -2.71
CA PHE A 163 -8.17 -0.66 -3.17
C PHE A 163 -8.17 0.38 -2.05
N ASN A 164 -7.89 -0.01 -0.81
CA ASN A 164 -7.78 0.95 0.28
C ASN A 164 -6.67 1.98 0.00
N VAL A 165 -7.05 3.27 -0.13
CA VAL A 165 -6.17 4.39 -0.49
C VAL A 165 -4.85 4.41 0.28
N GLY A 166 -4.88 4.18 1.60
CA GLY A 166 -3.70 4.24 2.45
C GLY A 166 -2.73 3.06 2.26
N THR A 167 -3.14 2.00 1.56
CA THR A 167 -2.35 0.78 1.41
C THR A 167 -2.16 0.27 -0.02
N VAL A 168 -2.78 0.92 -1.00
CA VAL A 168 -2.84 0.40 -2.38
C VAL A 168 -1.51 0.50 -3.14
N ILE A 169 -0.65 1.47 -2.80
CA ILE A 169 0.68 1.65 -3.43
C ILE A 169 1.81 1.35 -2.44
N PHE A 170 1.89 2.10 -1.34
CA PHE A 170 3.00 2.07 -0.40
C PHE A 170 2.60 1.57 0.99
N GLY A 171 1.58 0.73 1.12
CA GLY A 171 1.09 0.27 2.42
C GLY A 171 1.70 -1.04 2.92
N PRO A 172 1.66 -1.29 4.24
CA PRO A 172 1.78 -2.64 4.74
C PRO A 172 0.58 -3.49 4.26
N TRP A 173 0.81 -4.79 4.18
CA TRP A 173 -0.29 -5.75 4.15
C TRP A 173 -1.04 -5.70 5.50
N ILE A 174 -2.37 -5.68 5.42
CA ILE A 174 -3.29 -5.73 6.55
C ILE A 174 -4.31 -6.83 6.26
N ASN A 175 -4.75 -7.54 7.30
CA ASN A 175 -5.82 -8.53 7.14
C ASN A 175 -7.20 -7.85 7.01
N PHE A 176 -8.21 -8.60 6.56
CA PHE A 176 -9.54 -8.05 6.30
C PHE A 176 -10.26 -7.58 7.57
N GLN A 177 -10.14 -8.34 8.66
CA GLN A 177 -10.78 -8.00 9.94
C GLN A 177 -10.23 -6.68 10.51
N GLU A 178 -8.91 -6.48 10.43
CA GLU A 178 -8.24 -5.26 10.84
C GLU A 178 -8.66 -4.07 9.98
N TYR A 179 -8.80 -4.26 8.67
CA TYR A 179 -9.38 -3.24 7.78
C TYR A 179 -10.81 -2.85 8.22
N CYS A 180 -11.68 -3.83 8.48
CA CYS A 180 -13.04 -3.57 8.97
C CYS A 180 -13.03 -2.84 10.32
N ASN A 181 -12.19 -3.24 11.26
CA ASN A 181 -12.06 -2.59 12.56
C ASN A 181 -11.63 -1.13 12.41
N ILE A 182 -10.67 -0.85 11.55
CA ILE A 182 -10.11 0.51 11.37
C ILE A 182 -11.08 1.43 10.63
N THR A 183 -11.86 0.89 9.69
CA THR A 183 -12.89 1.65 8.97
C THR A 183 -14.14 1.90 9.81
N GLN A 184 -14.40 1.08 10.83
CA GLN A 184 -15.58 1.16 11.70
C GLN A 184 -15.30 1.80 13.07
N GLN A 185 -14.04 1.98 13.45
CA GLN A 185 -13.68 2.65 14.70
C GLN A 185 -14.04 4.14 14.66
N HIS A 186 -14.66 4.63 15.73
CA HIS A 186 -14.91 6.05 15.94
C HIS A 186 -13.57 6.79 15.95
N LEU A 187 -13.45 7.85 15.14
CA LEU A 187 -12.17 8.52 14.99
C LEU A 187 -11.65 9.08 16.31
N ARG A 188 -10.35 8.92 16.52
CA ARG A 188 -9.62 9.74 17.48
C ARG A 188 -9.50 11.16 16.92
N PRO A 189 -9.66 12.20 17.76
CA PRO A 189 -9.48 13.58 17.32
C PRO A 189 -8.08 13.79 16.74
N LEU A 190 -7.98 14.66 15.73
CA LEU A 190 -6.71 15.05 15.12
C LEU A 190 -5.84 15.77 16.16
N SER A 191 -5.01 15.01 16.86
CA SER A 191 -4.08 15.54 17.86
C SER A 191 -2.86 16.17 17.20
N PHE A 192 -2.35 17.26 17.78
CA PHE A 192 -1.07 17.86 17.38
C PHE A 192 0.09 16.84 17.40
N SER A 193 0.09 15.91 18.36
CA SER A 193 1.11 14.85 18.43
C SER A 193 1.06 13.89 17.24
N TRP A 194 -0.12 13.71 16.65
CA TRP A 194 -0.28 12.90 15.43
C TRP A 194 0.29 13.63 14.22
N MET A 195 0.01 14.93 14.06
CA MET A 195 0.59 15.74 12.98
C MET A 195 2.12 15.80 13.07
N LEU A 196 2.67 16.01 14.27
CA LEU A 196 4.12 16.05 14.44
C LEU A 196 4.79 14.71 14.07
N LYS A 197 4.14 13.58 14.37
CA LYS A 197 4.62 12.25 13.95
C LYS A 197 4.57 12.07 12.44
N LEU A 198 3.49 12.52 11.79
CA LEU A 198 3.36 12.49 10.33
C LEU A 198 4.49 13.28 9.66
N VAL A 199 4.74 14.51 10.13
CA VAL A 199 5.85 15.35 9.62
C VAL A 199 7.21 14.67 9.84
N LYS A 200 7.48 14.14 11.03
CA LYS A 200 8.72 13.39 11.30
C LYS A 200 8.89 12.18 10.39
N SER A 201 7.82 11.44 10.13
CA SER A 201 7.83 10.29 9.22
C SER A 201 8.13 10.71 7.78
N CYS A 202 7.50 11.78 7.29
CA CYS A 202 7.78 12.31 5.95
C CYS A 202 9.24 12.77 5.82
N ILE A 203 9.78 13.47 6.81
CA ILE A 203 11.19 13.90 6.80
C ILE A 203 12.12 12.68 6.76
N ALA A 204 11.86 11.68 7.62
CA ALA A 204 12.65 10.43 7.64
C ALA A 204 12.56 9.68 6.30
N ALA A 205 11.39 9.63 5.67
CA ALA A 205 11.20 9.03 4.36
C ALA A 205 12.07 9.73 3.30
N MET A 206 12.00 11.06 3.21
CA MET A 206 12.75 11.84 2.23
C MET A 206 14.26 11.70 2.43
N LEU A 207 14.74 11.69 3.67
CA LEU A 207 16.15 11.43 3.99
C LEU A 207 16.58 10.04 3.52
N CYS A 208 15.77 9.00 3.78
CA CYS A 208 16.07 7.65 3.33
C CYS A 208 16.17 7.56 1.80
N LEU A 209 15.25 8.22 1.08
CA LEU A 209 15.26 8.24 -0.38
C LEU A 209 16.49 8.95 -0.96
N VAL A 210 16.85 10.09 -0.38
CA VAL A 210 18.02 10.87 -0.80
C VAL A 210 19.31 10.09 -0.52
N ILE A 211 19.36 9.36 0.59
CA ILE A 211 20.47 8.44 0.91
C ILE A 211 20.55 7.32 -0.15
N SER A 212 19.43 6.62 -0.41
CA SER A 212 19.41 5.47 -1.32
C SER A 212 19.79 5.82 -2.75
N SER A 213 19.29 6.94 -3.26
CA SER A 213 19.32 7.27 -4.69
C SER A 213 20.47 8.21 -5.07
N CYS A 214 20.88 9.10 -4.16
CA CYS A 214 21.87 10.14 -4.47
C CYS A 214 23.17 9.98 -3.68
N PHE A 215 23.11 9.94 -2.33
CA PHE A 215 24.34 9.98 -1.53
C PHE A 215 25.19 8.71 -1.68
N LEU A 216 24.59 7.53 -1.70
CA LEU A 216 25.36 6.27 -1.80
C LEU A 216 26.13 6.18 -3.11
N MET A 217 25.51 6.61 -4.21
CA MET A 217 26.14 6.64 -5.55
C MET A 217 27.22 7.72 -5.65
N TRP A 218 27.09 8.81 -4.90
CA TRP A 218 28.09 9.87 -4.85
C TRP A 218 29.32 9.51 -4.00
N ILE A 219 29.13 8.82 -2.87
CA ILE A 219 30.22 8.44 -1.95
C ILE A 219 31.01 7.24 -2.48
N ILE A 220 30.32 6.21 -2.98
CA ILE A 220 30.93 4.95 -3.43
C ILE A 220 30.83 4.89 -4.96
N LEU A 221 31.87 5.36 -5.64
CA LEU A 221 32.00 5.29 -7.10
C LEU A 221 32.21 3.85 -7.60
N ASP A 222 31.87 3.61 -8.87
CA ASP A 222 31.89 2.29 -9.51
C ASP A 222 33.29 1.65 -9.61
N HIS A 223 34.35 2.40 -9.37
CA HIS A 223 35.74 1.91 -9.41
C HIS A 223 36.26 1.37 -8.08
N HIS A 224 35.45 1.33 -7.02
CA HIS A 224 35.85 0.78 -5.74
C HIS A 224 35.87 -0.76 -5.72
N TRP A 225 36.43 -1.32 -4.65
CA TRP A 225 36.51 -2.76 -4.45
C TRP A 225 35.11 -3.39 -4.43
N LYS A 226 34.96 -4.58 -5.03
CA LYS A 226 33.72 -5.36 -5.13
C LYS A 226 32.86 -5.40 -3.85
N TRP A 227 33.48 -5.47 -2.67
CA TRP A 227 32.77 -5.48 -1.40
C TRP A 227 32.08 -4.15 -1.06
N PHE A 228 32.70 -3.02 -1.40
CA PHE A 228 32.07 -1.71 -1.24
C PHE A 228 30.91 -1.51 -2.21
N LEU A 229 31.02 -2.02 -3.44
CA LEU A 229 29.91 -2.00 -4.40
C LEU A 229 28.74 -2.86 -3.90
N ALA A 230 29.01 -4.07 -3.43
CA ALA A 230 27.97 -4.93 -2.84
C ALA A 230 27.32 -4.29 -1.60
N TYR A 231 28.11 -3.62 -0.74
CA TYR A 231 27.59 -2.88 0.42
C TYR A 231 26.72 -1.69 -0.01
N ARG A 232 27.16 -0.91 -0.99
CA ARG A 232 26.42 0.23 -1.56
C ARG A 232 25.04 -0.22 -2.04
N ASP A 233 25.01 -1.30 -2.82
CA ASP A 233 23.77 -1.81 -3.41
C ASP A 233 22.85 -2.36 -2.31
N ALA A 234 23.37 -3.13 -1.34
CA ALA A 234 22.58 -3.60 -0.21
C ALA A 234 21.99 -2.44 0.63
N MET A 235 22.79 -1.39 0.85
CA MET A 235 22.37 -0.21 1.59
C MET A 235 21.29 0.57 0.83
N SER A 236 21.42 0.74 -0.49
CA SER A 236 20.43 1.45 -1.32
C SER A 236 19.07 0.74 -1.32
N PHE A 237 19.06 -0.60 -1.39
CA PHE A 237 17.83 -1.39 -1.25
C PHE A 237 17.19 -1.22 0.12
N ARG A 238 17.98 -1.24 1.20
CA ARG A 238 17.46 -1.11 2.57
C ARG A 238 16.88 0.27 2.86
N PHE A 239 17.54 1.34 2.42
CA PHE A 239 17.02 2.70 2.59
C PHE A 239 15.78 2.97 1.73
N SER A 240 15.71 2.41 0.51
CA SER A 240 14.50 2.49 -0.31
C SER A 240 13.31 1.80 0.37
N HIS A 241 13.54 0.66 1.04
CA HIS A 241 12.51 0.00 1.83
C HIS A 241 12.06 0.84 3.03
N TYR A 242 12.99 1.45 3.76
CA TYR A 242 12.65 2.37 4.85
C TYR A 242 11.85 3.58 4.38
N PHE A 243 12.17 4.13 3.22
CA PHE A 243 11.38 5.19 2.58
C PHE A 243 9.92 4.77 2.43
N VAL A 244 9.65 3.59 1.85
CA VAL A 244 8.30 3.05 1.69
C VAL A 244 7.62 2.86 3.06
N CYS A 245 8.30 2.29 4.05
CA CYS A 245 7.73 2.12 5.39
C CYS A 245 7.33 3.45 6.04
N TYR A 246 8.18 4.47 5.98
CA TYR A 246 7.87 5.78 6.56
C TYR A 246 6.76 6.52 5.80
N LEU A 247 6.67 6.34 4.48
CA LEU A 247 5.52 6.83 3.70
C LEU A 247 4.23 6.11 4.07
N SER A 248 4.29 4.80 4.27
CA SER A 248 3.13 3.98 4.63
C SER A 248 2.49 4.44 5.94
N ILE A 249 3.29 4.86 6.92
CA ILE A 249 2.83 5.46 8.18
C ILE A 249 2.06 6.76 7.92
N GLY A 250 2.55 7.57 6.98
CA GLY A 250 1.93 8.83 6.57
C GLY A 250 0.61 8.64 5.82
N SER A 251 0.53 7.65 4.94
CA SER A 251 -0.68 7.35 4.15
C SER A 251 -1.72 6.58 4.96
N TYR A 252 -1.29 5.68 5.85
CA TYR A 252 -2.16 4.88 6.70
C TYR A 252 -2.61 5.64 7.96
N THR A 253 -3.24 6.79 7.74
CA THR A 253 -3.62 7.78 8.76
C THR A 253 -4.66 7.30 9.79
N ASN A 254 -5.29 6.13 9.56
CA ASN A 254 -6.28 5.52 10.46
C ASN A 254 -5.68 4.47 11.42
N GLY A 255 -4.49 3.94 11.14
CA GLY A 255 -3.85 2.91 11.96
C GLY A 255 -2.76 3.46 12.86
N PHE A 256 -3.15 4.21 13.90
CA PHE A 256 -2.22 4.64 14.95
C PHE A 256 -1.48 3.46 15.65
N TRP A 257 -1.97 2.23 15.47
CA TRP A 257 -1.48 1.03 16.15
C TRP A 257 -0.60 0.09 15.31
N ILE A 258 -0.67 0.11 13.96
CA ILE A 258 0.09 -0.84 13.13
C ILE A 258 1.60 -0.57 13.19
N PHE A 259 2.01 0.68 13.38
CA PHE A 259 3.41 1.07 13.50
C PHE A 259 3.84 1.42 14.93
N SER A 260 3.16 0.88 15.94
CA SER A 260 3.89 0.52 17.16
C SER A 260 4.81 -0.65 16.80
N PHE A 261 5.92 -0.34 16.14
CA PHE A 261 6.96 -1.28 15.71
C PHE A 261 7.11 -2.43 16.72
N PRO A 262 6.70 -3.67 16.38
CA PRO A 262 7.02 -4.83 17.20
C PRO A 262 8.44 -5.27 16.85
N TRP A 263 9.45 -4.43 17.11
CA TRP A 263 10.83 -4.93 17.33
C TRP A 263 10.98 -5.52 18.73
N ARG A 264 9.89 -5.96 19.37
CA ARG A 264 9.96 -6.93 20.45
C ARG A 264 10.03 -8.34 19.86
N VAL A 265 10.97 -8.54 18.94
CA VAL A 265 11.53 -9.87 18.68
C VAL A 265 12.27 -10.20 19.97
N LYS A 266 11.59 -10.89 20.88
CA LYS A 266 12.31 -11.67 21.90
C LYS A 266 13.00 -12.78 21.11
N TRP A 267 14.31 -12.63 20.95
CA TRP A 267 15.18 -13.74 20.61
C TRP A 267 14.95 -14.89 21.60
#